data_AF-A0A811AT14-F1
#
_entry.id   AF-A0A811AT14-F1
#
_cell.length_a   1.000
_cell.length_b   1.000
_cell.length_c   1.000
_cell.angle_alpha   90.00
_cell.angle_beta   90.00
_cell.angle_gamma   90.00
#
_symmetry.space_group_name_H-M   'P 1'
#
loop_
_entity.id
_entity.type
_entity.pdbx_description
1 polymer ?
#
loop_
_entity_poly.entity_id
_entity_poly.type
_entity_poly.pdbx_seq_one_letter_code
_entity_poly.pdbx_strand_id
1 'polypeptide(L)'
;MSGQGGAAGQRERVAELVMMAREQGREVQIIAADRRSQMNLKQDERLSGELITGRRQLQEGMAFTPGNTVIVDRGEKLSLKETLTLLDGAARHNVQVLITDSGQRTGTGSALMAMKDAGVNTYRWQGRTAAGHHHQ
;
A
#
# COMPACT_ATOMS: atom_id res chain seq x y z
N MET A 1 -1.95 0.49 6.78
CA MET A 1 -0.97 1.45 7.31
C MET A 1 -1.50 2.86 7.12
N SER A 2 -1.80 3.59 8.19
CA SER A 2 -2.35 4.95 8.12
C SER A 2 -1.31 6.01 8.50
N GLY A 3 -1.25 7.12 7.77
CA GLY A 3 -0.36 8.24 8.10
C GLY A 3 -0.75 9.52 7.39
N GLN A 4 -0.72 10.66 8.11
CA GLN A 4 -0.93 11.97 7.49
C GLN A 4 0.38 12.45 6.84
N GLY A 5 0.27 12.94 5.61
CA GLY A 5 1.38 13.45 4.84
C GLY A 5 1.03 13.39 3.36
N GLY A 6 1.31 14.47 2.62
CA GLY A 6 1.04 14.58 1.19
C GLY A 6 1.82 13.56 0.35
N ALA A 7 1.98 13.82 -0.95
CA ALA A 7 2.57 12.87 -1.89
C ALA A 7 3.94 12.30 -1.45
N ALA A 8 4.80 13.14 -0.85
CA ALA A 8 6.10 12.70 -0.33
C ALA A 8 5.99 11.73 0.86
N GLY A 9 5.12 12.03 1.84
CA GLY A 9 4.91 11.15 2.99
C GLY A 9 4.27 9.81 2.58
N GLN A 10 3.41 9.83 1.56
CA GLN A 10 2.86 8.61 0.99
C GLN A 10 3.93 7.75 0.32
N ARG A 11 4.85 8.38 -0.42
CA ARG A 11 5.99 7.68 -1.05
C ARG A 11 6.90 7.03 -0.01
N GLU A 12 7.23 7.76 1.06
CA GLU A 12 8.04 7.24 2.16
C GLU A 12 7.40 5.99 2.78
N ARG A 13 6.10 6.04 3.08
CA ARG A 13 5.36 4.90 3.64
C ARG A 13 5.40 3.67 2.74
N VAL A 14 5.19 3.86 1.44
CA VAL A 14 5.25 2.74 0.48
C VAL A 14 6.66 2.18 0.41
N ALA A 15 7.69 3.03 0.38
CA ALA A 15 9.08 2.58 0.39
C ALA A 15 9.45 1.80 1.65
N GLU A 16 9.02 2.25 2.84
CA GLU A 16 9.22 1.51 4.08
C GLU A 16 8.52 0.14 4.06
N LEU A 17 7.29 0.05 3.52
CA LEU A 17 6.59 -1.22 3.39
C LEU A 17 7.29 -2.20 2.44
N VAL A 18 7.84 -1.69 1.34
CA VAL A 18 8.65 -2.50 0.41
C VAL A 18 9.87 -3.04 1.12
N MET A 19 10.59 -2.20 1.87
CA MET A 19 11.76 -2.62 2.63
C MET A 19 11.40 -3.71 3.65
N MET A 20 10.34 -3.52 4.43
CA MET A 20 9.88 -4.52 5.40
C MET A 20 9.49 -5.86 4.75
N ALA A 21 8.83 -5.83 3.59
CA ALA A 21 8.48 -7.04 2.87
C ALA A 21 9.73 -7.77 2.31
N ARG A 22 10.68 -7.02 1.76
CA ARG A 22 11.96 -7.57 1.26
C ARG A 22 12.81 -8.18 2.38
N GLU A 23 12.86 -7.54 3.55
CA GLU A 23 13.55 -8.07 4.73
C GLU A 23 12.96 -9.43 5.18
N GLN A 24 11.69 -9.68 4.88
CA GLN A 24 11.03 -10.98 5.11
C GLN A 24 11.21 -11.97 3.94
N GLY A 25 12.01 -11.62 2.92
CA GLY A 25 12.23 -12.44 1.73
C GLY A 25 11.05 -12.47 0.76
N ARG A 26 10.15 -11.48 0.82
CA ARG A 26 8.96 -11.41 -0.04
C ARG A 26 9.20 -10.47 -1.21
N GLU A 27 8.95 -10.95 -2.42
CA GLU A 27 8.86 -10.07 -3.60
C GLU A 27 7.63 -9.17 -3.50
N VAL A 28 7.72 -7.98 -4.08
CA VAL A 28 6.66 -6.97 -3.96
C VAL A 28 6.08 -6.58 -5.32
N GLN A 29 4.77 -6.35 -5.33
CA GLN A 29 4.08 -5.68 -6.43
C GLN A 29 3.29 -4.51 -5.85
N ILE A 30 3.34 -3.36 -6.52
CA ILE A 30 2.72 -2.12 -6.03
C ILE A 30 1.58 -1.72 -6.97
N ILE A 31 0.39 -1.50 -6.40
CA ILE A 31 -0.77 -0.97 -7.10
C ILE A 31 -0.95 0.50 -6.72
N ALA A 32 -0.71 1.39 -7.67
CA ALA A 32 -0.92 2.82 -7.54
C ALA A 32 -2.39 3.20 -7.78
N ALA A 33 -2.94 4.09 -6.95
CA ALA A 33 -4.34 4.51 -7.07
C ALA A 33 -4.66 5.29 -8.35
N ASP A 34 -3.69 6.05 -8.87
CA ASP A 34 -3.81 6.87 -10.07
C ASP A 34 -2.43 7.13 -10.68
N ARG A 35 -2.39 7.63 -11.93
CA ARG A 35 -1.13 7.95 -12.63
C ARG A 35 -0.24 8.90 -11.85
N ARG A 36 -0.84 9.90 -11.17
CA ARG A 36 -0.07 10.85 -10.36
C ARG A 36 0.64 10.14 -9.21
N SER A 37 -0.02 9.19 -8.56
CA SER A 37 0.62 8.36 -7.54
C SER A 37 1.73 7.51 -8.11
N GLN A 38 1.48 6.85 -9.23
CA GLN A 38 2.47 6.00 -9.87
C GLN A 38 3.74 6.79 -10.21
N MET A 39 3.59 7.99 -10.79
CA MET A 39 4.71 8.89 -11.08
C MET A 39 5.41 9.38 -9.82
N ASN A 40 4.66 9.65 -8.75
CA ASN A 40 5.23 10.03 -7.46
C ASN A 40 6.07 8.89 -6.86
N LEU A 41 5.57 7.66 -6.87
CA LEU A 41 6.29 6.48 -6.34
C LEU A 41 7.58 6.21 -7.15
N LYS A 42 7.54 6.34 -8.47
CA LYS A 42 8.71 6.17 -9.34
C LYS A 42 9.85 7.17 -9.08
N GLN A 43 9.63 8.22 -8.29
CA GLN A 43 10.68 9.16 -7.89
C GLN A 43 11.57 8.61 -6.76
N ASP A 44 11.19 7.50 -6.13
CA ASP A 44 11.98 6.88 -5.07
C ASP A 44 12.85 5.76 -5.64
N GLU A 45 14.17 5.91 -5.53
CA GLU A 45 15.11 4.90 -6.04
C GLU A 45 14.95 3.54 -5.34
N ARG A 46 14.49 3.52 -4.08
CA ARG A 46 14.22 2.27 -3.34
C ARG A 46 13.15 1.41 -4.01
N LEU A 47 12.27 2.05 -4.79
CA LEU A 47 11.14 1.41 -5.50
C LEU A 47 11.47 1.01 -6.94
N SER A 48 12.67 1.34 -7.45
CA SER A 48 13.03 1.16 -8.87
C SER A 48 12.97 -0.29 -9.37
N GLY A 49 13.19 -1.27 -8.50
CA GLY A 49 13.12 -2.70 -8.82
C GLY A 49 11.72 -3.31 -8.72
N GLU A 50 10.71 -2.55 -8.28
CA GLU A 50 9.37 -3.08 -8.05
C GLU A 50 8.45 -2.93 -9.25
N LEU A 51 7.57 -3.92 -9.45
CA LEU A 51 6.49 -3.82 -10.42
C LEU A 51 5.42 -2.84 -9.91
N ILE A 52 5.45 -1.59 -10.41
CA ILE A 52 4.44 -0.57 -10.07
C ILE A 52 3.41 -0.43 -11.18
N THR A 53 2.18 -0.85 -10.91
CA THR A 53 1.06 -0.83 -11.85
C THR A 53 -0.10 0.01 -11.34
N GLY A 54 -1.11 0.23 -12.19
CA GLY A 54 -2.33 0.96 -11.81
C GLY A 54 -3.47 0.01 -11.44
N ARG A 55 -4.45 0.51 -10.69
CA ARG A 55 -5.65 -0.25 -10.26
C ARG A 55 -6.40 -0.96 -11.38
N ARG A 56 -6.34 -0.45 -12.62
CA ARG A 56 -7.00 -1.07 -13.78
C ARG A 56 -6.58 -2.53 -13.97
N GLN A 57 -5.35 -2.88 -13.60
CA GLN A 57 -4.87 -4.25 -13.71
C GLN A 57 -5.67 -5.24 -12.86
N LEU A 58 -6.28 -4.80 -11.75
CA LEU A 58 -7.19 -5.64 -10.96
C LEU A 58 -8.41 -6.09 -11.79
N GLN A 59 -8.83 -5.31 -12.79
CA GLN A 59 -9.97 -5.63 -13.65
C GLN A 59 -9.54 -6.41 -14.91
N GLU A 60 -8.29 -6.27 -15.32
CA GLU A 60 -7.73 -6.86 -16.55
C GLU A 60 -7.08 -8.24 -16.32
N GLY A 61 -7.16 -8.79 -15.11
CA GLY A 61 -6.60 -10.10 -14.77
C GLY A 61 -5.18 -10.02 -14.22
N MET A 62 -4.99 -9.22 -13.17
CA MET A 62 -3.74 -9.19 -12.40
C MET A 62 -3.31 -10.59 -11.98
N ALA A 63 -2.04 -10.93 -12.25
CA ALA A 63 -1.41 -12.14 -11.75
C ALA A 63 -1.06 -11.97 -10.27
N PHE A 64 -1.48 -12.93 -9.45
CA PHE A 64 -1.10 -13.03 -8.04
C PHE A 64 -0.08 -14.15 -7.89
N THR A 65 1.19 -13.78 -7.76
CA THR A 65 2.28 -14.74 -7.55
C THR A 65 2.30 -15.22 -6.10
N PRO A 66 2.23 -16.54 -5.83
CA PRO A 66 2.25 -17.05 -4.47
C PRO A 66 3.50 -16.65 -3.69
N GLY A 67 3.33 -16.31 -2.41
CA GLY A 67 4.43 -15.86 -1.55
C GLY A 67 4.77 -14.36 -1.65
N ASN A 68 4.25 -13.67 -2.67
CA ASN A 68 4.51 -12.23 -2.85
C ASN A 68 3.70 -11.38 -1.88
N THR A 69 4.08 -10.11 -1.79
CA THR A 69 3.32 -9.06 -1.11
C THR A 69 2.79 -8.06 -2.12
N VAL A 70 1.49 -7.79 -2.09
CA VAL A 70 0.88 -6.70 -2.86
C VAL A 70 0.70 -5.49 -1.96
N ILE A 71 1.32 -4.38 -2.33
CA ILE A 71 1.13 -3.10 -1.64
C ILE A 71 0.16 -2.23 -2.45
N VAL A 72 -0.93 -1.82 -1.83
CA VAL A 72 -1.86 -0.84 -2.42
C VAL A 72 -1.55 0.54 -1.88
N ASP A 73 -1.14 1.42 -2.77
CA ASP A 73 -1.02 2.85 -2.51
C ASP A 73 -2.40 3.52 -2.50
N ARG A 74 -2.70 4.28 -1.44
CA ARG A 74 -3.95 5.04 -1.27
C ARG A 74 -5.20 4.17 -1.49
N GLY A 75 -5.30 3.09 -0.70
CA GLY A 75 -6.39 2.11 -0.78
C GLY A 75 -7.78 2.68 -0.57
N GLU A 76 -7.90 3.86 0.06
CA GLU A 76 -9.17 4.59 0.21
C GLU A 76 -9.79 5.01 -1.13
N LYS A 77 -9.01 4.96 -2.22
CA LYS A 77 -9.47 5.23 -3.58
C LYS A 77 -10.00 3.99 -4.30
N LEU A 78 -9.76 2.78 -3.79
CA LEU A 78 -10.32 1.56 -4.38
C LEU A 78 -11.85 1.59 -4.30
N SER A 79 -12.50 1.15 -5.36
CA SER A 79 -13.91 0.79 -5.30
C SER A 79 -14.11 -0.51 -4.52
N LEU A 80 -15.35 -0.79 -4.10
CA LEU A 80 -15.69 -2.05 -3.47
C LEU A 80 -15.38 -3.25 -4.38
N LYS A 81 -15.72 -3.15 -5.67
CA LYS A 81 -15.40 -4.19 -6.66
C LYS A 81 -13.90 -4.47 -6.74
N GLU A 82 -13.08 -3.43 -6.89
CA GLU A 82 -11.61 -3.57 -6.94
C GLU A 82 -11.04 -4.17 -5.64
N THR A 83 -11.61 -3.78 -4.49
CA THR A 83 -11.20 -4.33 -3.20
C THR A 83 -11.51 -5.83 -3.11
N LEU A 84 -12.71 -6.24 -3.52
CA LEU A 84 -13.08 -7.66 -3.54
C LEU A 84 -12.22 -8.48 -4.50
N THR A 85 -11.94 -7.96 -5.70
CA THR A 85 -11.04 -8.64 -6.65
C THR A 85 -9.63 -8.80 -6.10
N LEU A 86 -9.10 -7.76 -5.44
CA LEU A 86 -7.80 -7.83 -4.77
C LEU A 86 -7.78 -8.90 -3.66
N LEU A 87 -8.79 -8.92 -2.80
CA LEU A 87 -8.85 -9.84 -1.67
C LEU A 87 -9.09 -11.30 -2.11
N ASP A 88 -9.96 -11.53 -3.10
CA ASP A 88 -10.21 -12.87 -3.67
C ASP A 88 -8.92 -13.43 -4.31
N GLY A 89 -8.24 -12.63 -5.14
CA GLY A 89 -6.96 -13.01 -5.72
C GLY A 89 -5.90 -13.27 -4.65
N ALA A 90 -5.80 -12.40 -3.64
CA ALA A 90 -4.82 -12.58 -2.59
C ALA A 90 -5.05 -13.85 -1.75
N ALA A 91 -6.31 -14.12 -1.37
CA ALA A 91 -6.68 -15.28 -0.59
C ALA A 91 -6.41 -16.59 -1.33
N ARG A 92 -6.72 -16.67 -2.62
CA ARG A 92 -6.50 -17.86 -3.45
C ARG A 92 -5.03 -18.20 -3.64
N HIS A 93 -4.17 -17.20 -3.66
CA HIS A 93 -2.75 -17.35 -3.98
C HIS A 93 -1.83 -17.18 -2.76
N ASN A 94 -2.38 -17.09 -1.55
CA ASN A 94 -1.62 -16.89 -0.31
C ASN A 94 -0.68 -15.66 -0.38
N VAL A 95 -1.19 -14.57 -0.97
CA VAL A 95 -0.49 -13.30 -1.12
C VAL A 95 -0.82 -12.41 0.06
N GLN A 96 0.22 -11.78 0.64
CA GLN A 96 0.02 -10.77 1.67
C GLN A 96 -0.42 -9.46 1.03
N VAL A 97 -1.45 -8.81 1.57
CA VAL A 97 -1.89 -7.49 1.10
C VAL A 97 -1.61 -6.44 2.15
N LEU A 98 -0.86 -5.40 1.78
CA LEU A 98 -0.59 -4.23 2.60
C LEU A 98 -1.28 -3.01 1.98
N ILE A 99 -2.27 -2.46 2.68
CA ILE A 99 -3.03 -1.31 2.19
C ILE A 99 -2.58 -0.05 2.93
N THR A 100 -2.15 0.96 2.20
CA THR A 100 -1.86 2.29 2.75
C THR A 100 -3.07 3.20 2.66
N ASP A 101 -3.27 4.02 3.68
CA ASP A 101 -4.32 5.04 3.75
C ASP A 101 -3.69 6.41 3.98
N SER A 102 -4.01 7.38 3.11
CA SER A 102 -3.51 8.75 3.23
C SER A 102 -4.27 9.59 4.28
N GLY A 103 -5.34 9.04 4.87
CA GLY A 103 -6.18 9.71 5.87
C GLY A 103 -7.06 10.82 5.29
N GLN A 104 -7.15 10.94 3.96
CA GLN A 104 -7.93 11.98 3.28
C GLN A 104 -9.40 11.62 3.08
N ARG A 105 -9.82 10.38 3.38
CA ARG A 105 -11.22 9.95 3.22
C ARG A 105 -11.65 8.91 4.25
N THR A 106 -12.19 9.38 5.38
CA THR A 106 -12.88 8.56 6.39
C THR A 106 -14.39 8.78 6.29
N GLY A 107 -14.99 8.37 5.17
CA GLY A 107 -16.45 8.40 4.99
C GLY A 107 -17.10 7.07 5.40
N THR A 108 -18.31 7.11 5.95
CA THR A 108 -19.18 5.94 6.14
C THR A 108 -19.36 5.18 4.82
N GLY A 109 -19.12 3.87 4.82
CA GLY A 109 -19.19 3.01 3.62
C GLY A 109 -17.86 2.79 2.89
N SER A 110 -16.73 3.28 3.42
CA SER A 110 -15.40 2.94 2.90
C SER A 110 -15.06 1.47 3.13
N ALA A 111 -14.54 0.78 2.11
CA ALA A 111 -14.05 -0.59 2.25
C ALA A 111 -12.95 -0.72 3.32
N LEU A 112 -12.13 0.33 3.51
CA LEU A 112 -11.14 0.38 4.59
C LEU A 112 -11.78 0.38 5.97
N MET A 113 -12.91 1.07 6.15
CA MET A 113 -13.64 1.10 7.40
C MET A 113 -14.27 -0.27 7.68
N ALA A 114 -14.91 -0.87 6.67
CA ALA A 114 -15.45 -2.22 6.78
C ALA A 114 -14.36 -3.25 7.13
N MET A 115 -13.16 -3.14 6.54
CA MET A 115 -12.03 -4.02 6.90
C MET A 115 -11.55 -3.80 8.33
N LYS A 116 -11.51 -2.54 8.81
CA LYS A 116 -11.18 -2.24 10.20
C LYS A 116 -12.22 -2.82 11.16
N ASP A 117 -13.51 -2.67 10.85
CA ASP A 117 -14.61 -3.20 11.65
C ASP A 117 -14.62 -4.74 11.65
N ALA A 118 -14.18 -5.36 10.56
CA ALA A 118 -14.00 -6.82 10.45
C ALA A 118 -12.74 -7.33 11.19
N GLY A 119 -12.00 -6.47 11.88
CA GLY A 119 -10.83 -6.85 12.68
C GLY A 119 -9.54 -7.04 11.89
N VAL A 120 -9.44 -6.53 10.66
CA VAL A 120 -8.17 -6.53 9.92
C VAL A 120 -7.15 -5.67 10.67
N ASN A 121 -5.94 -6.21 10.87
CA ASN A 121 -4.87 -5.52 11.58
C ASN A 121 -4.54 -4.17 10.93
N THR A 122 -4.58 -3.10 11.73
CA THR A 122 -4.24 -1.75 11.29
C THR A 122 -2.98 -1.25 11.98
N TYR A 123 -1.97 -0.90 11.18
CA TYR A 123 -0.74 -0.26 11.65
C TYR A 123 -0.83 1.26 11.43
N ARG A 124 -0.49 2.04 12.45
CA ARG A 124 -0.36 3.50 12.33
C ARG A 124 1.11 3.84 12.09
N TRP A 125 1.38 4.53 10.98
CA TRP A 125 2.70 5.04 10.69
C TRP A 125 2.97 6.30 11.53
N GLN A 126 4.03 6.23 12.31
CA GLN A 126 4.64 7.38 12.96
C GLN A 126 5.91 7.64 12.17
N GLY A 127 5.88 8.56 11.21
CA GLY A 127 7.04 8.83 10.38
C GLY A 127 8.28 9.04 11.23
N ARG A 128 9.45 8.61 10.74
CA ARG A 128 10.71 8.93 11.38
C ARG A 128 10.84 10.46 11.40
N THR A 129 10.40 11.10 12.48
CA THR A 129 10.94 12.40 12.84
C THR A 129 12.43 12.19 12.97
N ALA A 130 13.23 12.98 12.24
CA ALA A 130 14.63 13.14 12.56
C ALA A 130 14.71 13.65 14.01
N ALA A 131 14.81 12.73 14.96
CA ALA A 131 15.08 12.99 16.36
C ALA A 131 16.40 12.30 16.64
N GLY A 132 17.48 13.10 16.71
CA GLY A 132 18.79 12.59 17.09
C GLY A 132 19.94 13.50 16.71
N HIS A 133 20.04 14.68 17.34
CA HIS A 133 21.30 15.09 17.97
C HIS A 133 21.00 16.06 19.12
N HIS A 134 20.78 15.46 20.30
CA HIS A 134 21.36 16.01 21.52
C HIS A 134 22.85 15.66 21.50
N HIS A 135 23.71 16.68 21.52
CA HIS A 135 24.98 16.59 22.22
C HIS A 135 25.36 17.97 22.77
N GLN A 136 25.38 18.01 24.10
CA GLN A 136 26.05 18.94 25.03
C GLN A 136 25.60 20.40 25.01
#